data_AF-J3ECV0-F1
#
_entry.id   AF-J3ECV0-F1
#
_cell.length_a   1.000
_cell.length_b   1.000
_cell.length_c   1.000
_cell.angle_alpha   90.00
_cell.angle_beta   90.00
_cell.angle_gamma   90.00
#
_symmetry.space_group_name_H-M   'P 1'
#
loop_
_entity.id
_entity.type
_entity.pdbx_description
1 polymer ?
#
loop_
_entity_poly.entity_id
_entity_poly.type
_entity_poly.pdbx_seq_one_letter_code
_entity_poly.pdbx_strand_id
1 'polypeptide(L)'
;MSHNCAYVRQHYQVPAEIGRRVIAYGKPGVILADRGHYIGVVLDEDPKKRISNYHPTHEMQYGEMAKTLPLKEWQVMTAKCYDWFDVVHDIGDARRYVERVWAATRSQAKYQAFKRLEDCFDSGKAMCFFKVRRT
;
A
#
# COMPACT_ATOMS: atom_id res chain seq x y z
N MET A 1 14.40 5.28 -0.83
CA MET A 1 14.67 3.88 -1.22
C MET A 1 13.94 2.98 -0.22
N SER A 2 13.01 2.14 -0.68
CA SER A 2 12.35 1.17 0.20
C SER A 2 13.30 -0.01 0.38
N HIS A 3 13.96 -0.11 1.54
CA HIS A 3 14.99 -1.12 1.79
C HIS A 3 14.41 -2.53 2.04
N ASN A 4 13.16 -2.80 1.64
CA ASN A 4 12.50 -4.11 1.72
C ASN A 4 12.77 -4.84 3.04
N CYS A 5 12.41 -4.20 4.17
CA CYS A 5 12.60 -4.74 5.51
C CYS A 5 14.07 -5.00 5.88
N ALA A 6 15.04 -4.28 5.29
CA ALA A 6 16.47 -4.50 5.56
C ALA A 6 16.81 -4.42 7.05
N TYR A 7 16.26 -3.44 7.78
CA TYR A 7 16.46 -3.35 9.22
C TYR A 7 15.98 -4.62 9.92
N VAL A 8 14.76 -5.06 9.63
CA VAL A 8 14.19 -6.27 10.22
C VAL A 8 15.04 -7.50 9.93
N ARG A 9 15.46 -7.67 8.67
CA ARG A 9 16.27 -8.81 8.23
C ARG A 9 17.63 -8.84 8.93
N GLN A 10 18.28 -7.69 9.04
CA GLN A 10 19.62 -7.58 9.63
C GLN A 10 19.58 -7.63 11.16
N HIS A 11 18.57 -7.03 11.80
CA HIS A 11 18.50 -6.94 13.25
C HIS A 11 17.91 -8.21 13.88
N TYR A 12 16.80 -8.70 13.35
CA TYR A 12 16.11 -9.88 13.89
C TYR A 12 16.54 -11.19 13.20
N GLN A 13 17.37 -11.13 12.15
CA GLN A 13 17.87 -12.31 11.42
C GLN A 13 16.74 -13.19 10.86
N VAL A 14 15.66 -12.57 10.41
CA VAL A 14 14.50 -13.23 9.80
C VAL A 14 14.41 -12.92 8.30
N PRO A 15 13.84 -13.80 7.48
CA PRO A 15 13.72 -13.59 6.03
C PRO A 15 12.56 -12.64 5.67
N ALA A 16 12.32 -11.57 6.43
CA ALA A 16 11.21 -10.65 6.20
C ALA A 16 11.38 -9.88 4.89
N GLU A 17 10.44 -10.05 3.95
CA GLU A 17 10.44 -9.36 2.66
C GLU A 17 9.00 -9.01 2.27
N ILE A 18 8.78 -7.83 1.71
CA ILE A 18 7.50 -7.41 1.12
C ILE A 18 7.10 -8.41 0.03
N GLY A 19 5.89 -8.95 0.16
CA GLY A 19 5.35 -10.01 -0.68
C GLY A 19 5.55 -11.41 -0.12
N ARG A 20 6.30 -11.59 0.98
CA ARG A 20 6.49 -12.91 1.59
C ARG A 20 5.24 -13.36 2.37
N ARG A 21 4.92 -14.65 2.24
CA ARG A 21 3.88 -15.32 3.02
C ARG A 21 4.32 -15.49 4.46
N VAL A 22 3.39 -15.29 5.38
CA VAL A 22 3.60 -15.53 6.80
C VAL A 22 2.41 -16.22 7.43
N ILE A 23 2.64 -16.88 8.56
CA ILE A 23 1.62 -17.27 9.52
C ILE A 23 1.90 -16.47 10.78
N ALA A 24 1.03 -15.50 11.09
CA ALA A 24 1.14 -14.63 12.25
C ALA A 24 0.05 -15.01 13.26
N TYR A 25 0.42 -15.43 14.47
CA TYR A 25 -0.53 -15.89 15.50
C TYR A 25 -1.49 -16.97 14.97
N GLY A 26 -0.94 -17.94 14.23
CA GLY A 26 -1.71 -19.02 13.59
C GLY A 26 -2.52 -18.61 12.35
N LYS A 27 -2.50 -17.33 11.94
CA LYS A 27 -3.31 -16.82 10.82
C LYS A 27 -2.45 -16.52 9.59
N PRO A 28 -2.81 -17.02 8.40
CA PRO A 28 -2.05 -16.78 7.18
C PRO A 28 -2.19 -15.34 6.67
N GLY A 29 -1.10 -14.80 6.12
CA GLY A 29 -1.06 -13.45 5.57
C GLY A 29 0.15 -13.16 4.69
N VAL A 30 0.31 -11.90 4.30
CA VAL A 30 1.40 -11.40 3.45
C VAL A 30 2.00 -10.13 4.04
N ILE A 31 3.33 -10.04 4.07
CA ILE A 31 4.04 -8.80 4.42
C ILE A 31 3.87 -7.80 3.29
N LEU A 32 3.40 -6.59 3.59
CA LEU A 32 3.12 -5.55 2.59
C LEU A 32 3.66 -4.17 2.94
N ALA A 33 4.19 -3.99 4.14
CA ALA A 33 4.86 -2.75 4.51
C ALA A 33 6.05 -3.00 5.42
N ASP A 34 7.12 -2.26 5.16
CA ASP A 34 8.23 -2.08 6.08
C ASP A 34 7.85 -1.01 7.11
N ARG A 35 7.94 -1.33 8.40
CA ARG A 35 7.57 -0.43 9.51
C ARG A 35 8.66 -0.42 10.59
N GLY A 36 9.93 -0.54 10.20
CA GLY A 36 11.07 -0.46 11.11
C GLY A 36 11.18 -1.69 12.01
N HIS A 37 10.88 -1.56 13.30
CA HIS A 37 10.87 -2.71 14.23
C HIS A 37 9.70 -3.68 14.01
N TYR A 38 8.72 -3.30 13.20
CA TYR A 38 7.55 -4.11 12.90
C TYR A 38 7.46 -4.42 11.41
N ILE A 39 6.80 -5.53 11.09
CA ILE A 39 6.36 -5.85 9.73
C ILE A 39 4.87 -5.57 9.60
N GLY A 40 4.49 -4.90 8.51
CA GLY A 40 3.10 -4.67 8.17
C GLY A 40 2.52 -5.87 7.42
N VAL A 41 1.64 -6.64 8.06
CA VAL A 41 1.03 -7.84 7.48
C VAL A 41 -0.45 -7.58 7.18
N VAL A 42 -0.91 -8.08 6.04
CA VAL A 42 -2.34 -8.24 5.75
C VAL A 42 -2.69 -9.71 5.90
N LEU A 43 -3.65 -10.00 6.78
CA LEU A 43 -4.19 -11.34 6.93
C LEU A 43 -5.13 -11.68 5.77
N ASP A 44 -5.11 -12.94 5.34
CA ASP A 44 -5.96 -13.39 4.23
C ASP A 44 -7.45 -13.29 4.58
N GLU A 45 -7.80 -13.58 5.84
CA GLU A 45 -9.17 -13.52 6.36
C GLU A 45 -9.72 -12.10 6.50
N ASP A 46 -8.86 -11.05 6.52
CA ASP A 46 -9.35 -9.68 6.70
C ASP A 46 -10.04 -9.19 5.40
N PRO A 47 -11.38 -8.98 5.41
CA PRO A 47 -12.11 -8.52 4.23
C PRO A 47 -11.71 -7.09 3.84
N LYS A 48 -11.24 -6.29 4.80
CA LYS A 48 -10.80 -4.90 4.58
C LYS A 48 -9.35 -4.82 4.13
N LYS A 49 -8.61 -5.93 4.16
CA LYS A 49 -7.19 -6.01 3.76
C LYS A 49 -6.33 -4.95 4.45
N ARG A 50 -6.51 -4.77 5.76
CA ARG A 50 -5.79 -3.78 6.57
C ARG A 50 -4.38 -4.26 6.85
N ILE A 51 -3.43 -3.33 6.75
CA ILE A 51 -2.03 -3.59 7.09
C ILE A 51 -1.84 -3.34 8.59
N SER A 52 -1.69 -4.42 9.36
CA SER A 52 -1.50 -4.40 10.81
C SER A 52 -0.02 -4.65 11.18
N ASN A 53 0.41 -4.11 12.32
CA ASN A 53 1.78 -4.31 12.82
C ASN A 53 1.92 -5.67 13.48
N TYR A 54 2.96 -6.41 13.11
CA TYR A 54 3.37 -7.63 13.79
C TYR A 54 4.85 -7.56 14.13
N HIS A 55 5.22 -8.08 15.30
CA HIS A 55 6.62 -8.18 15.67
C HIS A 55 7.28 -9.28 14.82
N PRO A 56 8.48 -9.06 14.25
CA PRO A 56 9.07 -10.00 13.31
C PRO A 56 9.38 -11.40 13.87
N THR A 57 9.55 -11.52 15.18
CA THR A 57 9.94 -12.80 15.83
C THR A 57 8.84 -13.39 16.71
N HIS A 58 7.76 -12.67 17.00
CA HIS A 58 6.75 -13.12 17.96
C HIS A 58 5.62 -13.84 17.22
N GLU A 59 5.47 -15.14 17.50
CA GLU A 59 4.46 -16.01 16.87
C GLU A 59 4.41 -15.87 15.34
N MET A 60 5.59 -15.83 14.73
CA MET A 60 5.77 -15.57 13.31
C MET A 60 6.44 -16.76 12.63
N GLN A 61 5.82 -17.24 11.56
CA GLN A 61 6.41 -18.22 10.66
C GLN A 61 6.50 -17.61 9.27
N TYR A 62 7.66 -17.76 8.64
CA TYR A 62 7.94 -17.21 7.31
C TYR A 62 7.87 -18.32 6.27
N GLY A 63 7.09 -18.09 5.21
CA GLY A 63 6.98 -18.98 4.07
C GLY A 63 7.69 -18.46 2.83
N GLU A 64 7.23 -18.93 1.67
CA GLU A 64 7.68 -18.50 0.36
C GLU A 64 7.13 -17.13 -0.05
N MET A 65 7.58 -16.62 -1.19
CA MET A 65 7.00 -15.44 -1.80
C MET A 65 5.57 -15.72 -2.30
N ALA A 66 4.67 -14.78 -2.07
CA ALA A 66 3.29 -14.91 -2.53
C ALA A 66 3.24 -14.89 -4.06
N LYS A 67 2.56 -15.88 -4.67
CA LYS A 67 2.31 -15.91 -6.12
C LYS A 67 1.47 -14.73 -6.59
N THR A 68 0.53 -14.28 -5.75
CA THR A 68 -0.35 -13.16 -6.01
C THR A 68 -0.41 -12.26 -4.79
N LEU A 69 -0.15 -10.96 -4.97
CA LEU A 69 -0.28 -9.99 -3.90
C LEU A 69 -1.76 -9.63 -3.68
N PRO A 70 -2.19 -9.45 -2.41
CA PRO A 70 -3.57 -9.06 -2.11
C PRO A 70 -3.86 -7.59 -2.46
N LEU A 71 -2.82 -6.77 -2.63
CA LEU A 71 -2.93 -5.38 -3.05
C LEU A 71 -2.47 -5.23 -4.50
N LYS A 72 -3.16 -4.37 -5.25
CA LYS A 72 -2.80 -3.99 -6.61
C LYS A 72 -2.29 -2.56 -6.60
N GLU A 73 -1.44 -2.24 -7.56
CA GLU A 73 -1.05 -0.87 -7.78
C GLU A 73 -2.18 -0.09 -8.50
N TRP A 74 -2.41 1.14 -8.06
CA TRP A 74 -3.37 2.07 -8.63
C TRP A 74 -2.71 3.42 -8.83
N GLN A 75 -3.13 4.11 -9.89
CA GLN A 75 -2.85 5.52 -10.10
C GLN A 75 -4.10 6.32 -9.76
N VAL A 76 -3.94 7.31 -8.87
CA VAL A 76 -5.02 8.18 -8.39
C VAL A 76 -4.70 9.62 -8.79
N MET A 77 -5.50 10.19 -9.68
CA MET A 77 -5.48 11.61 -10.00
C MET A 77 -6.26 12.37 -8.92
N THR A 78 -5.57 13.29 -8.23
CA THR A 78 -6.11 14.00 -7.06
C THR A 78 -6.64 15.40 -7.42
N ALA A 79 -6.18 15.98 -8.52
CA ALA A 79 -6.64 17.27 -9.01
C ALA A 79 -7.98 17.17 -9.76
N LYS A 80 -8.92 18.05 -9.39
CA LYS A 80 -10.24 18.14 -10.05
C LYS A 80 -10.16 18.73 -11.46
N CYS A 81 -9.20 19.63 -11.71
CA CYS A 81 -9.05 20.36 -12.97
C CYS A 81 -8.37 19.56 -14.09
N TYR A 82 -7.74 18.42 -13.77
CA TYR A 82 -7.04 17.59 -14.74
C TYR A 82 -7.77 16.27 -15.01
N ASP A 83 -7.50 15.70 -16.17
CA ASP A 83 -7.91 14.36 -16.57
C ASP A 83 -6.74 13.51 -17.04
N TRP A 84 -7.01 12.23 -17.28
CA TRP A 84 -6.01 11.30 -17.80
C TRP A 84 -5.48 11.71 -19.18
N PHE A 85 -6.28 12.42 -19.99
CA PHE A 85 -5.82 13.01 -21.24
C PHE A 85 -4.64 13.96 -21.00
N ASP A 86 -4.77 14.86 -20.01
CA ASP A 86 -3.72 15.83 -19.67
C ASP A 86 -2.44 15.14 -19.19
N VAL A 87 -2.56 14.02 -18.46
CA VAL A 87 -1.41 13.21 -18.02
C VAL A 87 -0.67 12.58 -19.20
N VAL A 88 -1.43 12.04 -20.15
CA VAL A 88 -0.88 11.35 -21.34
C VAL A 88 -0.19 12.36 -22.24
N HIS A 89 -0.79 13.52 -22.46
CA HIS A 89 -0.28 14.57 -23.34
C HIS A 89 0.63 15.60 -22.66
N ASP A 90 0.98 15.38 -21.39
CA ASP A 90 1.88 16.24 -20.61
C ASP A 90 1.42 17.71 -20.56
N ILE A 91 0.11 17.91 -20.41
CA ILE A 91 -0.51 19.23 -20.39
C ILE A 91 -0.39 19.83 -18.98
N GLY A 92 0.32 20.95 -18.88
CA GLY A 92 0.51 21.68 -17.63
C GLY A 92 1.20 20.82 -16.57
N ASP A 93 0.69 20.87 -15.33
CA ASP A 93 1.26 20.15 -14.19
C ASP A 93 0.54 18.81 -13.89
N ALA A 94 -0.28 18.29 -14.80
CA ALA A 94 -1.19 17.16 -14.54
C ALA A 94 -0.50 15.93 -13.92
N ARG A 95 0.72 15.59 -14.37
CA ARG A 95 1.49 14.45 -13.84
C ARG A 95 1.87 14.59 -12.36
N ARG A 96 2.01 15.81 -11.85
CA ARG A 96 2.35 16.08 -10.43
C ARG A 96 1.23 15.68 -9.48
N TYR A 97 0.00 15.56 -9.97
CA TYR A 97 -1.18 15.22 -9.17
C TYR A 97 -1.56 13.73 -9.25
N VAL A 98 -0.68 12.88 -9.79
CA VAL A 98 -0.90 11.43 -9.88
C VAL A 98 -0.18 10.72 -8.74
N GLU A 99 -0.95 10.18 -7.81
CA GLU A 99 -0.47 9.36 -6.70
C GLU A 99 -0.46 7.87 -7.07
N ARG A 100 0.67 7.20 -6.84
CA ARG A 100 0.78 5.73 -6.94
C ARG A 100 0.55 5.09 -5.58
N VAL A 101 -0.53 4.31 -5.47
CA VAL A 101 -0.96 3.69 -4.20
C VAL A 101 -1.20 2.20 -4.38
N TRP A 102 -0.87 1.43 -3.34
CA TRP A 102 -1.18 0.01 -3.26
C TRP A 102 -2.47 -0.19 -2.45
N ALA A 103 -3.48 -0.80 -3.07
CA ALA A 103 -4.80 -1.00 -2.44
C ALA A 103 -5.51 -2.24 -3.00
N ALA A 104 -6.42 -2.84 -2.23
CA ALA A 104 -7.20 -3.98 -2.71
C ALA A 104 -8.32 -3.54 -3.65
N THR A 105 -8.97 -2.41 -3.35
CA THR A 105 -10.10 -1.87 -4.12
C THR A 105 -9.86 -0.44 -4.60
N ARG A 106 -10.62 -0.01 -5.62
CA ARG A 106 -10.60 1.35 -6.14
C ARG A 106 -10.93 2.40 -5.07
N SER A 107 -11.90 2.13 -4.20
CA SER A 107 -12.28 3.05 -3.11
C SER A 107 -11.17 3.15 -2.06
N GLN A 108 -10.49 2.04 -1.75
CA GLN A 108 -9.33 2.07 -0.86
C GLN A 108 -8.15 2.83 -1.46
N ALA A 109 -7.94 2.74 -2.78
CA ALA A 109 -6.92 3.54 -3.47
C ALA A 109 -7.17 5.04 -3.28
N LYS A 110 -8.42 5.49 -3.48
CA LYS A 110 -8.80 6.90 -3.22
C LYS A 110 -8.53 7.32 -1.79
N TYR A 111 -8.90 6.48 -0.83
CA TYR A 111 -8.70 6.75 0.59
C TYR A 111 -7.22 6.82 0.97
N GLN A 112 -6.38 5.93 0.44
CA GLN A 112 -4.94 5.97 0.65
C GLN A 112 -4.31 7.23 0.06
N ALA A 113 -4.69 7.63 -1.15
CA ALA A 113 -4.24 8.88 -1.75
C ALA A 113 -4.69 10.10 -0.93
N PHE A 114 -5.94 10.09 -0.45
CA PHE A 114 -6.45 11.14 0.43
C PHE A 114 -5.64 11.23 1.72
N LYS A 115 -5.38 10.11 2.41
CA LYS A 115 -4.58 10.10 3.65
C LYS A 115 -3.16 10.66 3.47
N ARG A 116 -2.53 10.41 2.33
CA ARG A 116 -1.20 10.97 2.04
C ARG A 116 -1.20 12.48 1.84
N LEU A 117 -2.35 13.01 1.42
CA LEU A 117 -2.56 14.42 1.10
C LEU A 117 -3.60 15.02 2.05
N GLU A 118 -3.74 14.49 3.27
CA GLU A 118 -4.81 14.91 4.19
C GLU A 118 -4.68 16.40 4.52
N ASP A 119 -3.44 16.90 4.56
CA ASP A 119 -3.11 18.32 4.74
C ASP A 119 -3.46 19.20 3.52
N CYS A 120 -3.71 18.62 2.35
CA CYS A 120 -4.04 19.33 1.11
C CYS A 120 -5.55 19.45 0.86
N PHE A 121 -6.39 18.81 1.68
CA PHE A 121 -7.84 18.75 1.45
C PHE A 121 -8.64 19.08 2.71
N ASP A 122 -9.58 20.01 2.60
CA ASP A 122 -10.43 20.44 3.73
C ASP A 122 -11.43 19.36 4.21
N SER A 123 -11.70 18.34 3.39
CA SER A 123 -12.70 17.32 3.69
C SER A 123 -12.51 16.03 2.90
N GLY A 124 -12.92 14.91 3.50
CA GLY A 124 -13.02 13.61 2.84
C GLY A 124 -13.92 13.60 1.59
N LYS A 125 -14.77 14.63 1.41
CA LYS A 125 -15.53 14.84 0.15
C LYS A 125 -14.62 15.00 -1.08
N ALA A 126 -13.35 15.37 -0.90
CA ALA A 126 -12.36 15.44 -1.99
C ALA A 126 -12.23 14.13 -2.77
N MET A 127 -12.35 12.98 -2.09
CA MET A 127 -12.27 11.64 -2.72
C MET A 127 -13.32 11.41 -3.81
N CYS A 128 -14.45 12.12 -3.78
CA CYS A 128 -15.49 12.00 -4.80
C CYS A 128 -14.96 12.37 -6.19
N PHE A 129 -14.06 13.36 -6.27
CA PHE A 129 -13.52 13.86 -7.53
C PHE A 129 -12.27 13.10 -7.99
N PHE A 130 -11.66 12.30 -7.12
CA PHE A 130 -10.47 11.53 -7.48
C PHE A 130 -10.78 10.57 -8.62
N LYS A 131 -9.95 10.60 -9.65
CA LYS A 131 -10.05 9.67 -10.79
C LYS A 131 -9.02 8.56 -10.58
N VAL A 132 -9.42 7.32 -10.80
CA VAL A 132 -8.57 6.15 -10.50
C VAL A 132 -8.50 5.24 -11.71
N ARG A 133 -7.29 4.83 -12.07
CA ARG A 133 -7.03 3.78 -13.06
C ARG A 133 -6.07 2.73 -12.51
N ARG A 134 -6.17 1.51 -13.03
CA ARG A 134 -5.14 0.50 -12.80
C ARG A 134 -3.91 0.83 -13.64
N THR A 135 -2.75 0.56 -13.06
CA THR A 135 -1.47 0.52 -13.78
C THR A 135 -1.40 -0.74 -14.64
#